data_AF-A0A0Q8FFE8-F1
#
_entry.id   AF-A0A0Q8FFE8-F1
#
_cell.length_a   1.000
_cell.length_b   1.000
_cell.length_c   1.000
_cell.angle_alpha   90.00
_cell.angle_beta   90.00
_cell.angle_gamma   90.00
#
_symmetry.space_group_name_H-M   'P 1'
#
loop_
_entity.id
_entity.type
_entity.pdbx_description
1 polymer ?
#
loop_
_entity_poly.entity_id
_entity_poly.type
_entity_poly.pdbx_seq_one_letter_code
_entity_poly.pdbx_strand_id
1 'polypeptide(L)'
;MTIFDRRALITTAVAGLLLPGLARAATSAPWLAYDRRLRAQMAQSRGDFDPAFEEDLTDLGDIFRRGRGLRELAVDPGLTLAARAHAADIARTGLFDHMTREGFGPAARVGLLARDLIGAPGENIAERLNANGPVRPDQIMGQWKTSPGHRANLLAAGFTHVGYGVLRQGREVIAVGVYAEVSARLDGPAPLRVGSVDAIAAVLARATPRIDQFSVSEPGAEALVETYLEGPRPQTLPPGAWQMRPHLSTGELSSG
;
A
#
# COMPACT_ATOMS: atom_id res chain seq x y z
N MET A 1 -20.29 9.43 81.71
CA MET A 1 -20.86 8.88 80.46
C MET A 1 -20.86 10.01 79.45
N THR A 2 -19.72 10.22 78.80
CA THR A 2 -19.40 11.41 78.01
C THR A 2 -19.49 11.10 76.52
N ILE A 3 -20.20 11.98 75.83
CA ILE A 3 -20.42 12.06 74.39
C ILE A 3 -19.07 12.35 73.71
N PHE A 4 -18.72 11.63 72.64
CA PHE A 4 -17.75 12.14 71.66
C PHE A 4 -18.15 11.87 70.21
N ASP A 5 -18.06 12.97 69.48
CA ASP A 5 -18.42 13.28 68.11
C ASP A 5 -17.89 12.35 67.00
N ARG A 6 -18.74 12.23 65.98
CA ARG A 6 -18.38 11.89 64.61
C ARG A 6 -17.53 13.01 64.01
N ARG A 7 -16.32 12.71 63.53
CA ARG A 7 -15.68 13.50 62.47
C ARG A 7 -15.37 12.59 61.28
N ALA A 8 -16.23 12.71 60.28
CA ALA A 8 -16.06 12.10 58.97
C ALA A 8 -14.91 12.79 58.24
N LEU A 9 -13.95 11.99 57.74
CA LEU A 9 -12.97 12.40 56.74
C LEU A 9 -13.71 12.63 55.41
N ILE A 10 -13.81 13.88 54.98
CA ILE A 10 -14.22 14.22 53.62
C ILE A 10 -13.02 13.93 52.71
N THR A 11 -13.03 12.78 52.06
CA THR A 11 -12.11 12.48 50.96
C THR A 11 -12.70 13.07 49.69
N THR A 12 -12.19 14.22 49.27
CA THR A 12 -12.57 14.83 47.99
C THR A 12 -11.95 14.00 46.86
N ALA A 13 -12.70 13.02 46.34
CA ALA A 13 -12.35 12.35 45.10
C ALA A 13 -12.61 13.33 43.95
N VAL A 14 -11.56 13.96 43.43
CA VAL A 14 -11.62 14.66 42.14
C VAL A 14 -11.69 13.59 41.06
N ALA A 15 -12.92 13.21 40.67
CA ALA A 15 -13.16 12.46 39.45
C ALA A 15 -12.84 13.38 38.27
N GLY A 16 -11.59 13.30 37.77
CA GLY A 16 -11.25 13.89 36.49
C GLY A 16 -12.10 13.22 35.41
N LEU A 17 -13.05 13.93 34.82
CA LEU A 17 -13.64 13.54 33.55
C LEU A 17 -12.50 13.49 32.52
N LEU A 18 -12.02 12.29 32.22
CA LEU A 18 -11.35 12.03 30.96
C LEU A 18 -12.42 12.19 29.88
N LEU A 19 -12.56 13.40 29.34
CA LEU A 19 -13.20 13.58 28.06
C LEU A 19 -12.44 12.66 27.08
N PRO A 20 -13.11 11.70 26.40
CA PRO A 20 -12.44 10.95 25.37
C PRO A 20 -11.94 11.98 24.36
N GLY A 21 -10.61 12.13 24.26
CA GLY A 21 -10.02 12.98 23.25
C GLY A 21 -10.56 12.51 21.92
N LEU A 22 -11.32 13.36 21.22
CA LEU A 22 -11.71 13.10 19.85
C LEU A 22 -10.42 12.77 19.10
N ALA A 23 -10.26 11.51 18.69
CA ALA A 23 -9.14 11.10 17.86
C ALA A 23 -9.15 12.03 16.64
N ARG A 24 -8.16 12.92 16.56
CA ARG A 24 -8.03 13.81 15.42
C ARG A 24 -7.52 12.95 14.27
N ALA A 25 -8.41 12.71 13.30
CA ALA A 25 -8.07 12.06 12.05
C ALA A 25 -6.71 12.54 11.54
N ALA A 26 -5.86 11.61 11.09
CA ALA A 26 -4.56 11.92 10.53
C ALA A 26 -4.65 13.06 9.49
N THR A 27 -3.69 13.98 9.51
CA THR A 27 -3.74 15.11 8.57
C THR A 27 -3.54 14.63 7.13
N SER A 28 -4.27 15.21 6.16
CA SER A 28 -4.14 14.87 4.74
C SER A 28 -2.90 15.49 4.07
N ALA A 29 -2.27 16.48 4.71
CA ALA A 29 -1.15 17.21 4.12
C ALA A 29 0.07 16.33 3.80
N PRO A 30 0.55 15.43 4.68
CA PRO A 30 1.67 14.53 4.37
C PRO A 30 1.40 13.62 3.16
N TRP A 31 0.19 13.05 3.08
CA TRP A 31 -0.22 12.19 1.96
C TRP A 31 -0.25 12.93 0.62
N LEU A 32 -0.83 14.13 0.61
CA LEU A 32 -0.88 14.97 -0.59
C LEU A 32 0.51 15.47 -0.99
N ALA A 33 1.37 15.77 -0.02
CA ALA A 33 2.76 16.13 -0.28
C ALA A 33 3.54 14.94 -0.88
N TYR A 34 3.31 13.74 -0.35
CA TYR A 34 3.92 12.52 -0.84
C TYR A 34 3.49 12.18 -2.27
N ASP A 35 2.19 12.23 -2.59
CA ASP A 35 1.70 12.03 -3.98
C ASP A 35 2.36 13.01 -4.96
N ARG A 36 2.41 14.31 -4.63
CA ARG A 36 3.08 15.31 -5.46
C ARG A 36 4.56 15.01 -5.65
N ARG A 37 5.24 14.57 -4.58
CA ARG A 37 6.67 14.23 -4.61
C ARG A 37 6.93 13.03 -5.51
N LEU A 38 6.18 11.94 -5.36
CA LEU A 38 6.32 10.74 -6.20
C LEU A 38 6.18 11.11 -7.69
N ARG A 39 5.13 11.86 -8.05
CA ARG A 39 4.89 12.31 -9.42
C ARG A 39 6.03 13.19 -9.94
N ALA A 40 6.52 14.13 -9.12
CA ALA A 40 7.62 15.01 -9.50
C ALA A 40 8.95 14.24 -9.68
N GLN A 41 9.23 13.27 -8.82
CA GLN A 41 10.43 12.44 -8.90
C GLN A 41 10.45 11.58 -10.15
N MET A 42 9.31 10.99 -10.52
CA MET A 42 9.17 10.25 -11.77
C MET A 42 9.36 11.15 -12.99
N ALA A 43 8.73 12.33 -13.00
CA ALA A 43 8.83 13.28 -14.11
C ALA A 43 10.24 13.88 -14.27
N GLN A 44 11.05 13.84 -13.22
CA GLN A 44 12.40 14.40 -13.17
C GLN A 44 13.41 13.32 -12.77
N SER A 45 13.22 12.07 -13.21
CA SER A 45 14.09 10.97 -12.82
C SER A 45 15.55 11.27 -13.17
N ARG A 46 16.49 10.90 -12.29
CA ARG A 46 17.93 11.03 -12.53
C ARG A 46 18.46 9.82 -13.30
N GLY A 47 17.80 9.50 -14.40
CA GLY A 47 18.03 8.29 -15.16
C GLY A 47 16.85 7.96 -16.07
N ASP A 48 17.04 6.94 -16.89
CA ASP A 48 16.06 6.51 -17.88
C ASP A 48 15.35 5.26 -17.39
N PHE A 49 14.01 5.24 -17.50
CA PHE A 49 13.27 4.00 -17.30
C PHE A 49 13.55 3.03 -18.45
N ASP A 50 13.68 1.74 -18.16
CA ASP A 50 13.98 0.70 -19.15
C ASP A 50 12.84 -0.32 -19.25
N PRO A 51 11.83 -0.09 -20.10
CA PRO A 51 10.69 -1.00 -20.26
C PRO A 51 11.07 -2.38 -20.77
N ALA A 52 12.13 -2.50 -21.58
CA ALA A 52 12.58 -3.80 -22.08
C ALA A 52 13.16 -4.64 -20.94
N PHE A 53 13.91 -4.02 -20.03
CA PHE A 53 14.38 -4.71 -18.82
C PHE A 53 13.22 -5.11 -17.90
N GLU A 54 12.18 -4.29 -17.78
CA GLU A 54 10.97 -4.62 -17.01
C GLU A 54 10.23 -5.83 -17.59
N GLU A 55 10.14 -5.93 -18.92
CA GLU A 55 9.60 -7.10 -19.64
C GLU A 55 10.46 -8.34 -19.39
N ASP A 56 11.78 -8.24 -19.55
CA ASP A 56 12.70 -9.35 -19.27
C ASP A 56 12.59 -9.85 -17.81
N LEU A 57 12.38 -8.95 -16.83
CA LEU A 57 12.16 -9.33 -15.44
C LEU A 57 10.84 -10.07 -15.24
N THR A 58 9.80 -9.69 -15.98
CA THR A 58 8.50 -10.39 -15.99
C THR A 58 8.70 -11.82 -16.49
N ASP A 59 9.31 -11.98 -17.66
CA ASP A 59 9.56 -13.29 -18.27
C ASP A 59 10.39 -14.20 -17.37
N LEU A 60 11.47 -13.67 -16.80
CA LEU A 60 12.33 -14.41 -15.89
C LEU A 60 11.61 -14.81 -14.60
N GLY A 61 10.75 -13.94 -14.08
CA GLY A 61 9.92 -14.20 -12.91
C GLY A 61 8.92 -15.33 -13.19
N ASP A 62 8.24 -15.28 -14.32
CA ASP A 62 7.26 -16.27 -14.74
C ASP A 62 7.91 -17.62 -15.08
N ILE A 63 9.07 -17.65 -15.73
CA ILE A 63 9.88 -18.87 -15.90
C ILE A 63 10.15 -19.52 -14.53
N PHE A 64 10.53 -18.71 -13.55
CA PHE A 64 10.83 -19.21 -12.21
C PHE A 64 9.59 -19.74 -11.47
N ARG A 65 8.44 -19.08 -11.65
CA ARG A 65 7.14 -19.51 -11.10
C ARG A 65 6.64 -20.80 -11.77
N ARG A 66 6.67 -20.90 -13.09
CA ARG A 66 6.32 -22.11 -13.84
C ARG A 66 7.16 -23.31 -13.43
N GLY A 67 8.47 -23.11 -13.22
CA GLY A 67 9.37 -24.15 -12.70
C GLY A 67 9.02 -24.64 -11.29
N ARG A 68 8.10 -23.98 -10.58
CA ARG A 68 7.55 -24.35 -9.27
C ARG A 68 6.06 -24.72 -9.31
N GLY A 69 5.48 -24.88 -10.49
CA GLY A 69 4.06 -25.20 -10.67
C GLY A 69 3.12 -24.05 -10.29
N LEU A 70 3.63 -22.82 -10.21
CA LEU A 70 2.82 -21.63 -9.94
C LEU A 70 2.37 -20.98 -11.24
N ARG A 71 1.23 -20.28 -11.18
CA ARG A 71 0.71 -19.47 -12.30
C ARG A 71 1.57 -18.24 -12.52
N GLU A 72 1.66 -17.82 -13.77
CA GLU A 72 2.25 -16.56 -14.20
C GLU A 72 1.50 -15.36 -13.61
N LEU A 73 2.20 -14.25 -13.46
CA LEU A 73 1.62 -13.00 -12.94
C LEU A 73 1.22 -12.08 -14.09
N ALA A 74 0.01 -11.53 -14.03
CA ALA A 74 -0.40 -10.51 -14.98
C ALA A 74 0.33 -9.19 -14.70
N VAL A 75 0.86 -8.55 -15.75
CA VAL A 75 1.47 -7.22 -15.62
C VAL A 75 0.38 -6.18 -15.32
N ASP A 76 0.57 -5.40 -14.26
CA ASP A 76 -0.33 -4.31 -13.89
C ASP A 76 0.34 -2.93 -14.07
N PRO A 77 -0.24 -2.04 -14.90
CA PRO A 77 0.33 -0.70 -15.13
C PRO A 77 0.42 0.17 -13.87
N GLY A 78 -0.51 0.04 -12.92
CA GLY A 78 -0.50 0.77 -11.65
C GLY A 78 0.63 0.31 -10.72
N LEU A 79 0.86 -1.01 -10.64
CA LEU A 79 2.01 -1.58 -9.92
C LEU A 79 3.33 -1.19 -10.59
N THR A 80 3.40 -1.19 -11.92
CA THR A 80 4.58 -0.70 -12.67
C THR A 80 4.84 0.77 -12.37
N LEU A 81 3.79 1.60 -12.32
CA LEU A 81 3.90 3.00 -11.93
C LEU A 81 4.44 3.15 -10.50
N ALA A 82 3.94 2.35 -9.55
CA ALA A 82 4.42 2.34 -8.17
C ALA A 82 5.89 1.89 -8.05
N ALA A 83 6.28 0.86 -8.79
CA ALA A 83 7.65 0.36 -8.85
C ALA A 83 8.62 1.42 -9.42
N ARG A 84 8.25 2.04 -10.55
CA ARG A 84 9.02 3.13 -11.18
C ARG A 84 9.15 4.34 -10.26
N ALA A 85 8.08 4.70 -9.54
CA ALA A 85 8.12 5.78 -8.56
C ALA A 85 9.15 5.52 -7.46
N HIS A 86 9.21 4.28 -6.95
CA HIS A 86 10.16 3.92 -5.92
C HIS A 86 11.59 3.85 -6.44
N ALA A 87 11.82 3.29 -7.63
CA ALA A 87 13.15 3.29 -8.27
C ALA A 87 13.68 4.72 -8.45
N ALA A 88 12.83 5.66 -8.90
CA ALA A 88 13.19 7.07 -9.00
C ALA A 88 13.45 7.74 -7.64
N ASP A 89 12.73 7.35 -6.59
CA ASP A 89 12.97 7.83 -5.23
C ASP A 89 14.32 7.36 -4.66
N ILE A 90 14.63 6.06 -4.83
CA ILE A 90 15.94 5.48 -4.46
C ILE A 90 17.05 6.23 -5.19
N ALA A 91 16.95 6.38 -6.52
CA ALA A 91 17.97 7.09 -7.32
C ALA A 91 18.13 8.56 -6.91
N ARG A 92 17.01 9.23 -6.57
CA ARG A 92 17.04 10.65 -6.19
C ARG A 92 17.65 10.87 -4.81
N THR A 93 17.38 9.97 -3.87
CA THR A 93 17.72 10.15 -2.46
C THR A 93 18.98 9.38 -2.04
N GLY A 94 19.35 8.32 -2.76
CA GLY A 94 20.35 7.35 -2.32
C GLY A 94 19.92 6.51 -1.11
N LEU A 95 18.64 6.52 -0.74
CA LEU A 95 18.11 5.65 0.32
C LEU A 95 17.63 4.34 -0.32
N PHE A 96 18.39 3.27 -0.14
CA PHE A 96 18.00 1.91 -0.55
C PHE A 96 17.23 1.21 0.58
N ASP A 97 15.93 1.49 0.68
CA ASP A 97 15.01 0.94 1.69
C ASP A 97 13.59 0.86 1.11
N HIS A 98 12.79 -0.12 1.55
CA HIS A 98 11.37 -0.23 1.20
C HIS A 98 10.55 0.97 1.71
N MET A 99 10.99 1.59 2.80
CA MET A 99 10.39 2.79 3.38
C MET A 99 11.04 4.04 2.79
N THR A 100 10.23 5.00 2.33
CA THR A 100 10.78 6.31 1.95
C THR A 100 11.21 7.09 3.20
N ARG A 101 11.99 8.16 3.00
CA ARG A 101 12.45 9.05 4.10
C ARG A 101 11.29 9.62 4.93
N GLU A 102 10.13 9.77 4.33
CA GLU A 102 8.91 10.25 4.98
C GLU A 102 8.16 9.16 5.76
N GLY A 103 8.63 7.92 5.74
CA GLY A 103 8.03 6.78 6.44
C GLY A 103 6.89 6.09 5.66
N PHE A 104 6.81 6.27 4.34
CA PHE A 104 5.81 5.59 3.51
C PHE A 104 6.37 4.31 2.89
N GLY A 105 5.67 3.20 3.09
CA GLY A 105 6.01 1.89 2.52
C GLY A 105 5.30 1.55 1.20
N PRO A 106 5.48 0.33 0.68
CA PRO A 106 4.92 -0.12 -0.59
C PRO A 106 3.38 0.04 -0.69
N ALA A 107 2.66 -0.29 0.40
CA ALA A 107 1.20 -0.16 0.43
C ALA A 107 0.72 1.30 0.26
N ALA A 108 1.45 2.27 0.81
CA ALA A 108 1.14 3.68 0.63
C ALA A 108 1.37 4.12 -0.82
N ARG A 109 2.45 3.65 -1.46
CA ARG A 109 2.76 3.93 -2.88
C ARG A 109 1.69 3.36 -3.81
N VAL A 110 1.35 2.07 -3.64
CA VAL A 110 0.30 1.40 -4.42
C VAL A 110 -1.04 2.11 -4.21
N GLY A 111 -1.41 2.44 -2.97
CA GLY A 111 -2.67 3.15 -2.69
C GLY A 111 -2.76 4.55 -3.30
N LEU A 112 -1.65 5.20 -3.66
CA LEU A 112 -1.64 6.51 -4.33
C LEU A 112 -1.55 6.41 -5.85
N LEU A 113 -0.89 5.38 -6.37
CA LEU A 113 -0.52 5.26 -7.78
C LEU A 113 -1.35 4.24 -8.56
N ALA A 114 -1.80 3.16 -7.91
CA ALA A 114 -2.69 2.13 -8.45
C ALA A 114 -4.08 2.21 -7.80
N ARG A 115 -4.71 3.38 -7.86
CA ARG A 115 -5.92 3.71 -7.09
C ARG A 115 -7.17 2.91 -7.49
N ASP A 116 -7.14 2.20 -8.60
CA ASP A 116 -8.19 1.28 -9.07
C ASP A 116 -8.01 -0.15 -8.54
N LEU A 117 -6.87 -0.45 -7.90
CA LEU A 117 -6.52 -1.77 -7.41
C LEU A 117 -6.89 -1.92 -5.94
N ILE A 118 -7.64 -2.98 -5.61
CA ILE A 118 -7.87 -3.43 -4.23
C ILE A 118 -7.08 -4.72 -4.00
N GLY A 119 -6.16 -4.71 -3.04
CA GLY A 119 -5.25 -5.81 -2.81
C GLY A 119 -4.16 -5.55 -1.77
N ALA A 120 -3.40 -6.59 -1.46
CA ALA A 120 -2.24 -6.52 -0.57
C ALA A 120 -0.93 -6.56 -1.38
N PRO A 121 -0.09 -5.50 -1.33
CA PRO A 121 1.13 -5.47 -2.11
C PRO A 121 2.35 -6.03 -1.36
N GLY A 122 3.23 -6.70 -2.09
CA GLY A 122 4.60 -7.04 -1.69
C GLY A 122 5.63 -6.32 -2.56
N GLU A 123 6.88 -6.22 -2.11
CA GLU A 123 7.92 -5.53 -2.87
C GLU A 123 9.28 -6.24 -2.79
N ASN A 124 9.98 -6.27 -3.92
CA ASN A 124 11.39 -6.57 -4.01
C ASN A 124 12.13 -5.34 -4.54
N ILE A 125 13.28 -5.02 -3.95
CA ILE A 125 14.18 -3.97 -4.45
C ILE A 125 15.57 -4.57 -4.72
N ALA A 126 16.25 -4.05 -5.73
CA ALA A 126 17.62 -4.38 -6.05
C ALA A 126 18.32 -3.16 -6.63
N GLU A 127 19.58 -2.97 -6.25
CA GLU A 127 20.48 -2.00 -6.85
C GLU A 127 21.73 -2.75 -7.29
N ARG A 128 22.21 -2.42 -8.49
CA ARG A 128 23.38 -3.08 -9.05
C ARG A 128 24.20 -2.11 -9.89
N LEU A 129 25.48 -2.06 -9.57
CA LEU A 129 26.50 -1.40 -10.36
C LEU A 129 27.40 -2.45 -11.02
N ASN A 130 27.63 -2.35 -12.32
CA ASN A 130 28.61 -3.20 -13.02
C ASN A 130 29.78 -2.37 -13.56
N ALA A 131 30.97 -2.57 -12.98
CA ALA A 131 32.22 -1.94 -13.43
C ALA A 131 32.74 -2.48 -14.77
N ASN A 132 32.28 -3.66 -15.22
CA ASN A 132 32.81 -4.37 -16.38
C ASN A 132 31.80 -4.58 -17.54
N GLY A 133 30.61 -3.99 -17.48
CA GLY A 133 29.63 -4.04 -18.58
C GLY A 133 28.25 -3.51 -18.17
N PRO A 134 27.23 -3.62 -19.04
CA PRO A 134 25.85 -3.32 -18.64
C PRO A 134 25.36 -4.31 -17.58
N VAL A 135 24.50 -3.85 -16.68
CA VAL A 135 23.70 -4.75 -15.84
C VAL A 135 22.65 -5.43 -16.71
N ARG A 136 22.47 -6.73 -16.49
CA ARG A 136 21.50 -7.56 -17.21
C ARG A 136 20.37 -8.05 -16.28
N PRO A 137 19.16 -8.32 -16.82
CA PRO A 137 18.02 -8.79 -16.04
C PRO A 137 18.25 -10.08 -15.24
N ASP A 138 19.00 -11.05 -15.80
CA ASP A 138 19.34 -12.31 -15.13
C ASP A 138 20.09 -12.08 -13.81
N GLN A 139 20.86 -11.00 -13.72
CA GLN A 139 21.63 -10.67 -12.52
C GLN A 139 20.72 -10.14 -11.40
N ILE A 140 19.74 -9.31 -11.73
CA ILE A 140 18.74 -8.80 -10.77
C ILE A 140 17.82 -9.94 -10.32
N MET A 141 17.29 -10.71 -11.26
CA MET A 141 16.45 -11.86 -10.92
C MET A 141 17.22 -12.90 -10.09
N GLY A 142 18.51 -13.12 -10.40
CA GLY A 142 19.41 -13.94 -9.60
C GLY A 142 19.47 -13.49 -8.13
N GLN A 143 19.69 -12.18 -7.89
CA GLN A 143 19.73 -11.61 -6.54
C GLN A 143 18.41 -11.84 -5.78
N TRP A 144 17.26 -11.61 -6.43
CA TRP A 144 15.96 -11.86 -5.81
C TRP A 144 15.73 -13.35 -5.52
N LYS A 145 16.10 -14.25 -6.43
CA LYS A 145 15.94 -15.70 -6.24
C LYS A 145 16.77 -16.27 -5.09
N THR A 146 17.93 -15.68 -4.79
CA THR A 146 18.84 -16.11 -3.73
C THR A 146 18.57 -15.48 -2.37
N SER A 147 17.86 -14.35 -2.33
CA SER A 147 17.42 -13.73 -1.07
C SER A 147 16.15 -14.40 -0.58
N PRO A 148 16.10 -14.99 0.65
CA PRO A 148 14.91 -15.65 1.15
C PRO A 148 13.64 -14.78 1.13
N GLY A 149 13.75 -13.51 1.54
CA GLY A 149 12.62 -12.57 1.54
C GLY A 149 12.13 -12.25 0.13
N HIS A 150 13.04 -11.92 -0.79
CA HIS A 150 12.66 -11.61 -2.17
C HIS A 150 12.10 -12.82 -2.91
N ARG A 151 12.68 -13.99 -2.64
CA ARG A 151 12.23 -15.27 -3.18
C ARG A 151 10.83 -15.63 -2.70
N ALA A 152 10.49 -15.32 -1.45
CA ALA A 152 9.14 -15.55 -0.92
C ALA A 152 8.10 -14.76 -1.72
N ASN A 153 8.37 -13.50 -2.08
CA ASN A 153 7.48 -12.72 -2.94
C ASN A 153 7.36 -13.32 -4.35
N LEU A 154 8.48 -13.68 -4.99
CA LEU A 154 8.48 -14.29 -6.33
C LEU A 154 7.63 -15.56 -6.41
N LEU A 155 7.61 -16.35 -5.33
CA LEU A 155 6.91 -17.64 -5.25
C LEU A 155 5.63 -17.61 -4.42
N ALA A 156 5.15 -16.42 -4.02
CA ALA A 156 3.89 -16.31 -3.32
C ALA A 156 2.75 -16.71 -4.26
N ALA A 157 2.00 -17.75 -3.88
CA ALA A 157 0.91 -18.29 -4.69
C ALA A 157 -0.30 -17.34 -4.75
N GLY A 158 -0.49 -16.51 -3.72
CA GLY A 158 -1.58 -15.53 -3.64
C GLY A 158 -1.39 -14.32 -4.56
N PHE A 159 -0.15 -13.99 -4.96
CA PHE A 159 0.05 -12.92 -5.92
C PHE A 159 -0.45 -13.33 -7.31
N THR A 160 -1.24 -12.44 -7.90
CA THR A 160 -1.84 -12.60 -9.24
C THR A 160 -1.30 -11.59 -10.24
N HIS A 161 -0.75 -10.47 -9.76
CA HIS A 161 -0.23 -9.41 -10.60
C HIS A 161 1.16 -8.95 -10.14
N VAL A 162 1.90 -8.36 -11.07
CA VAL A 162 3.21 -7.75 -10.83
C VAL A 162 3.36 -6.47 -11.65
N GLY A 163 4.17 -5.55 -11.19
CA GLY A 163 4.72 -4.47 -11.99
C GLY A 163 6.19 -4.26 -11.65
N TYR A 164 7.02 -4.13 -12.67
CA TYR A 164 8.43 -3.85 -12.51
C TYR A 164 8.74 -2.41 -12.89
N GLY A 165 9.64 -1.79 -12.14
CA GLY A 165 10.17 -0.46 -12.41
C GLY A 165 11.68 -0.53 -12.44
N VAL A 166 12.28 -0.22 -13.60
CA VAL A 166 13.73 -0.28 -13.77
C VAL A 166 14.23 1.09 -14.18
N LEU A 167 15.12 1.67 -13.37
CA LEU A 167 15.78 2.94 -13.66
C LEU A 167 17.27 2.73 -13.89
N ARG A 168 17.77 3.22 -15.02
CA ARG A 168 19.20 3.26 -15.35
C ARG A 168 19.79 4.62 -15.06
N GLN A 169 20.85 4.65 -14.25
CA GLN A 169 21.67 5.84 -14.03
C GLN A 169 23.12 5.54 -14.43
N GLY A 170 23.42 5.76 -15.72
CA GLY A 170 24.72 5.39 -16.29
C GLY A 170 24.96 3.88 -16.22
N ARG A 171 25.85 3.44 -15.32
CA ARG A 171 26.22 2.01 -15.14
C ARG A 171 25.47 1.32 -14.01
N GLU A 172 24.69 2.09 -13.27
CA GLU A 172 23.87 1.63 -12.16
C GLU A 172 22.46 1.34 -12.64
N VAL A 173 21.89 0.26 -12.11
CA VAL A 173 20.50 -0.13 -12.30
C VAL A 173 19.85 -0.27 -10.94
N ILE A 174 18.74 0.44 -10.76
CA ILE A 174 17.81 0.25 -9.65
C ILE A 174 16.57 -0.44 -10.21
N ALA A 175 16.23 -1.59 -9.67
CA ALA A 175 15.08 -2.38 -10.06
C ALA A 175 14.16 -2.61 -8.86
N VAL A 176 12.87 -2.37 -9.07
CA VAL A 176 11.81 -2.58 -8.09
C VAL A 176 10.78 -3.50 -8.72
N GLY A 177 10.34 -4.53 -7.99
CA GLY A 177 9.21 -5.37 -8.35
C GLY A 177 8.12 -5.24 -7.31
N VAL A 178 6.94 -4.79 -7.70
CA VAL A 178 5.76 -4.68 -6.84
C VAL A 178 4.76 -5.75 -7.23
N TYR A 179 4.36 -6.57 -6.28
CA TYR A 179 3.45 -7.69 -6.48
C TYR A 179 2.14 -7.39 -5.78
N ALA A 180 1.02 -7.91 -6.27
CA ALA A 180 -0.23 -7.84 -5.52
C ALA A 180 -1.10 -9.08 -5.74
N GLU A 181 -1.81 -9.46 -4.69
CA GLU A 181 -3.08 -10.16 -4.85
C GLU A 181 -4.12 -9.11 -5.23
N VAL A 182 -4.60 -9.13 -6.48
CA VAL A 182 -5.70 -8.27 -6.91
C VAL A 182 -7.01 -9.00 -6.61
N SER A 183 -7.65 -8.61 -5.52
CA SER A 183 -8.89 -9.23 -5.07
C SER A 183 -10.12 -8.52 -5.65
N ALA A 184 -10.00 -7.24 -6.02
CA ALA A 184 -11.01 -6.51 -6.79
C ALA A 184 -10.39 -5.35 -7.60
N ARG A 185 -11.13 -4.90 -8.63
CA ARG A 185 -10.84 -3.71 -9.42
C ARG A 185 -11.99 -2.71 -9.35
N LEU A 186 -11.66 -1.44 -9.26
CA LEU A 186 -12.63 -0.37 -9.43
C LEU A 186 -12.74 -0.01 -10.91
N ASP A 187 -13.91 0.48 -11.35
CA ASP A 187 -14.14 0.98 -12.73
C ASP A 187 -13.24 2.16 -13.13
N GLY A 188 -12.58 2.76 -12.15
CA GLY A 188 -11.56 3.77 -12.34
C GLY A 188 -10.84 4.09 -11.03
N PRO A 189 -9.82 4.96 -11.09
CA PRO A 189 -9.02 5.32 -9.92
C PRO A 189 -9.88 5.88 -8.78
N ALA A 190 -9.79 5.29 -7.59
CA ALA A 190 -10.45 5.81 -6.38
C ALA A 190 -10.11 7.30 -6.18
N PRO A 191 -11.09 8.18 -5.96
CA PRO A 191 -10.84 9.61 -5.84
C PRO A 191 -9.92 9.93 -4.65
N LEU A 192 -8.91 10.78 -4.87
CA LEU A 192 -8.00 11.22 -3.79
C LEU A 192 -8.69 12.09 -2.72
N ARG A 193 -9.87 12.63 -3.04
CA ARG A 193 -10.68 13.47 -2.16
C ARG A 193 -12.13 13.07 -2.29
N VAL A 194 -12.80 12.88 -1.17
CA VAL A 194 -14.23 12.57 -1.09
C VAL A 194 -14.87 13.48 -0.05
N GLY A 195 -16.15 13.84 -0.29
CA GLY A 195 -16.92 14.67 0.64
C GLY A 195 -17.85 13.88 1.57
N SER A 196 -18.06 12.59 1.29
CA SER A 196 -18.99 11.73 2.04
C SER A 196 -18.62 10.26 1.93
N VAL A 197 -19.12 9.45 2.87
CA VAL A 197 -19.04 7.98 2.79
C VAL A 197 -19.79 7.45 1.57
N ASP A 198 -20.91 8.08 1.18
CA ASP A 198 -21.69 7.68 -0.01
C ASP A 198 -20.87 7.76 -1.30
N ALA A 199 -19.94 8.71 -1.41
CA ALA A 199 -19.04 8.81 -2.56
C ALA A 199 -18.05 7.62 -2.62
N ILE A 200 -17.63 7.10 -1.45
CA ILE A 200 -16.79 5.89 -1.37
C ILE A 200 -17.63 4.66 -1.73
N ALA A 201 -18.82 4.53 -1.14
CA ALA A 201 -19.75 3.43 -1.41
C ALA A 201 -20.10 3.32 -2.89
N ALA A 202 -20.40 4.45 -3.55
CA ALA A 202 -20.70 4.48 -4.98
C ALA A 202 -19.55 3.99 -5.86
N VAL A 203 -18.29 4.17 -5.44
CA VAL A 203 -17.12 3.65 -6.16
C VAL A 203 -16.99 2.13 -5.96
N LEU A 204 -17.19 1.65 -4.73
CA LEU A 204 -17.10 0.23 -4.37
C LEU A 204 -18.23 -0.63 -4.93
N ALA A 205 -19.45 -0.09 -5.02
CA ALA A 205 -20.60 -0.77 -5.59
C ALA A 205 -20.43 -1.10 -7.09
N ARG A 206 -19.50 -0.41 -7.76
CA ARG A 206 -19.11 -0.66 -9.16
C ARG A 206 -17.82 -1.47 -9.30
N ALA A 207 -17.22 -1.93 -8.19
CA ALA A 207 -16.04 -2.77 -8.26
C ALA A 207 -16.36 -4.13 -8.89
N THR A 208 -15.33 -4.80 -9.40
CA THR A 208 -15.37 -6.19 -9.87
C THR A 208 -14.39 -7.04 -9.08
N PRO A 209 -14.85 -8.02 -8.28
CA PRO A 209 -16.25 -8.24 -7.89
C PRO A 209 -16.83 -7.05 -7.10
N ARG A 210 -18.16 -6.96 -7.05
CA ARG A 210 -18.88 -5.92 -6.32
C ARG A 210 -18.55 -5.98 -4.83
N ILE A 211 -18.38 -4.81 -4.22
CA ILE A 211 -18.08 -4.65 -2.80
C ILE A 211 -19.22 -3.85 -2.16
N ASP A 212 -19.96 -4.48 -1.25
CA ASP A 212 -21.11 -3.89 -0.55
C ASP A 212 -20.79 -3.43 0.87
N GLN A 213 -19.63 -3.83 1.40
CA GLN A 213 -19.22 -3.51 2.76
C GLN A 213 -17.79 -3.00 2.79
N PHE A 214 -17.56 -1.98 3.61
CA PHE A 214 -16.23 -1.44 3.84
C PHE A 214 -16.15 -0.75 5.20
N SER A 215 -14.93 -0.56 5.68
CA SER A 215 -14.63 0.39 6.73
C SER A 215 -13.66 1.45 6.23
N VAL A 216 -13.50 2.52 7.02
CA VAL A 216 -12.40 3.47 6.85
C VAL A 216 -11.59 3.51 8.13
N SER A 217 -10.28 3.67 7.99
CA SER A 217 -9.37 3.85 9.12
C SER A 217 -8.48 5.06 8.89
N GLU A 218 -7.82 5.55 9.92
CA GLU A 218 -6.64 6.37 9.69
C GLU A 218 -5.59 5.53 8.92
N PRO A 219 -4.83 6.15 8.00
CA PRO A 219 -3.76 5.44 7.32
C PRO A 219 -2.72 4.91 8.28
N GLY A 220 -2.39 3.61 8.18
CA GLY A 220 -1.41 2.95 9.05
C GLY A 220 -1.93 2.56 10.44
N ALA A 221 -3.16 2.96 10.80
CA ALA A 221 -3.81 2.44 12.00
C ALA A 221 -4.30 1.00 11.76
N GLU A 222 -4.37 0.21 12.84
CA GLU A 222 -5.26 -0.95 12.86
C GLU A 222 -6.67 -0.48 12.51
N ALA A 223 -7.45 -1.31 11.81
CA ALA A 223 -8.78 -0.92 11.37
C ALA A 223 -9.63 -0.55 12.60
N LEU A 224 -9.82 0.76 12.84
CA LEU A 224 -10.76 1.23 13.84
C LEU A 224 -12.12 0.64 13.44
N VAL A 225 -12.75 -0.03 14.40
CA VAL A 225 -13.92 -0.91 14.24
C VAL A 225 -15.18 -0.08 13.99
N GLU A 226 -15.15 0.82 13.01
CA GLU A 226 -16.35 1.42 12.47
C GLU A 226 -16.56 0.81 11.09
N THR A 227 -17.32 -0.29 11.09
CA THR A 227 -17.77 -0.94 9.86
C THR A 227 -18.93 -0.12 9.33
N TYR A 228 -18.76 0.49 8.16
CA TYR A 228 -19.80 1.26 7.51
C TYR A 228 -20.56 0.29 6.59
N LEU A 229 -21.73 -0.14 7.07
CA LEU A 229 -22.71 -0.83 6.24
C LEU A 229 -23.44 0.20 5.38
N GLU A 230 -23.76 -0.14 4.13
CA GLU A 230 -24.73 0.63 3.35
C GLU A 230 -26.01 0.83 4.20
N GLY A 231 -26.34 2.09 4.51
CA GLY A 231 -27.44 2.43 5.40
C GLY A 231 -28.07 3.79 5.02
N PRO A 232 -29.34 4.04 5.39
CA PRO A 232 -30.14 5.13 4.84
C PRO A 232 -29.77 6.55 5.34
N ARG A 233 -28.64 6.72 6.04
CA ARG A 233 -28.19 8.04 6.54
C ARG A 233 -26.81 8.38 5.96
N PRO A 234 -26.69 9.50 5.22
CA PRO A 234 -25.39 10.01 4.79
C PRO A 234 -24.49 10.22 6.00
N GLN A 235 -23.38 9.51 6.06
CA GLN A 235 -22.36 9.74 7.07
C GLN A 235 -21.30 10.68 6.49
N THR A 236 -21.07 11.81 7.14
CA THR A 236 -20.01 12.75 6.79
C THR A 236 -18.72 12.31 7.46
N LEU A 237 -17.65 12.09 6.68
CA LEU A 237 -16.33 11.87 7.24
C LEU A 237 -15.76 13.19 7.77
N PRO A 238 -15.23 13.23 9.01
CA PRO A 238 -14.45 14.37 9.47
C PRO A 238 -13.30 14.67 8.50
N PRO A 239 -12.92 15.95 8.31
CA PRO A 239 -11.78 16.30 7.48
C PRO A 239 -10.50 15.59 7.96
N GLY A 240 -9.82 14.88 7.05
CA GLY A 240 -8.64 14.08 7.40
C GLY A 240 -8.14 13.22 6.24
N ALA A 241 -7.11 12.45 6.52
CA ALA A 241 -6.66 11.33 5.68
C ALA A 241 -7.37 10.06 6.15
N TRP A 242 -7.86 9.29 5.19
CA TRP A 242 -8.58 8.05 5.44
C TRP A 242 -8.06 6.98 4.50
N GLN A 243 -7.94 5.76 5.02
CA GLN A 243 -7.65 4.56 4.26
C GLN A 243 -8.94 3.75 4.15
N MET A 244 -9.36 3.51 2.91
CA MET A 244 -10.49 2.62 2.62
C MET A 244 -10.09 1.16 2.89
N ARG A 245 -10.98 0.41 3.55
CA ARG A 245 -10.81 -1.00 3.90
C ARG A 245 -12.02 -1.80 3.38
N PRO A 246 -12.00 -2.22 2.10
CA PRO A 246 -13.06 -3.05 1.55
C PRO A 246 -13.20 -4.38 2.28
N HIS A 247 -14.43 -4.82 2.53
CA HIS A 247 -14.72 -6.13 3.08
C HIS A 247 -15.19 -7.01 1.92
N LEU A 248 -14.29 -7.85 1.44
CA LEU A 248 -14.64 -8.82 0.42
C LEU A 248 -15.48 -9.91 1.09
N SER A 249 -16.68 -10.17 0.57
CA SER A 249 -17.46 -11.32 1.01
C SER A 249 -16.63 -12.56 0.74
N THR A 250 -16.16 -13.24 1.78
CA THR A 250 -15.52 -14.54 1.63
C THR A 250 -16.56 -15.49 1.07
N GLY A 251 -16.52 -15.72 -0.23
CA GLY A 251 -17.38 -16.69 -0.89
C GLY A 251 -16.97 -18.11 -0.54
N GLU A 252 -17.19 -18.53 0.71
CA GLU A 252 -17.33 -19.93 1.12
C GLU A 252 -18.28 -20.00 2.33
N LEU A 253 -19.55 -20.35 2.04
CA LEU A 253 -20.31 -21.18 2.96
C LEU A 253 -19.62 -22.55 2.95
N SER A 254 -18.77 -22.82 3.94
CA SER A 254 -18.45 -24.19 4.29
C SER A 254 -19.70 -24.81 4.91
N SER A 255 -20.48 -25.50 4.08
CA SER A 255 -21.39 -26.54 4.54
C SER A 255 -20.54 -27.63 5.21
N GLY A 256 -20.53 -27.62 6.54
CA GLY A 256 -20.27 -28.79 7.38
C GLY A 256 -21.58 -29.39 7.85
#